data_AF-A0A952FEH1-F1
#
_entry.id   AF-A0A952FEH1-F1
#
_cell.length_a   1.000
_cell.length_b   1.000
_cell.length_c   1.000
_cell.angle_alpha   90.00
_cell.angle_beta   90.00
_cell.angle_gamma   90.00
#
_symmetry.space_group_name_H-M   'P 1'
#
loop_
_entity.id
_entity.type
_entity.pdbx_description
1 polymer ?
#
loop_
_entity_poly.entity_id
_entity_poly.type
_entity_poly.pdbx_seq_one_letter_code
_entity_poly.pdbx_strand_id
1 'polypeptide(L)' 'MTPAPLIQIREATHDVVIDMMYAREDNFTGKVIYDHTLCFLHPEAEACLRRAVTAARGFGFKLKIFD' A
#
# COMPACT_ATOMS: atom_id res chain seq x y z
N MET A 1 -17.38 -7.24 -17.85
CA MET A 1 -17.37 -6.87 -16.42
C MET A 1 -16.61 -5.56 -16.29
N THR A 2 -17.20 -4.52 -15.72
CA THR A 2 -16.46 -3.32 -15.33
C THR A 2 -15.49 -3.73 -14.21
N PRO A 3 -14.19 -3.40 -14.28
CA PRO A 3 -13.29 -3.65 -13.16
C PRO A 3 -13.87 -3.01 -11.90
N ALA A 4 -13.85 -3.73 -10.77
CA ALA A 4 -14.21 -3.12 -9.50
C ALA A 4 -13.31 -1.88 -9.29
N PRO A 5 -13.87 -0.74 -8.85
CA PRO A 5 -13.07 0.46 -8.64
C PRO A 5 -12.00 0.15 -7.59
N LEU A 6 -10.75 0.41 -7.94
CA LEU A 6 -9.64 0.24 -7.00
C LEU A 6 -9.78 1.24 -5.85
N ILE A 7 -9.41 0.79 -4.66
CA ILE A 7 -9.40 1.63 -3.46
C ILE A 7 -7.99 2.18 -3.26
N GLN A 8 -7.89 3.50 -3.14
CA GLN A 8 -6.62 4.13 -2.83
C GLN A 8 -6.27 3.93 -1.36
N ILE A 9 -5.10 3.36 -1.11
CA ILE A 9 -4.54 3.23 0.23
C ILE A 9 -3.81 4.51 0.59
N ARG A 10 -4.08 5.02 1.78
CA ARG A 10 -3.48 6.25 2.33
C ARG A 10 -3.12 6.01 3.78
N GLU A 11 -1.96 6.50 4.20
CA GLU A 11 -1.48 6.37 5.58
C GLU A 11 -2.51 6.89 6.59
N ALA A 12 -3.13 8.03 6.29
CA ALA A 12 -4.14 8.68 7.15
C ALA A 12 -5.42 7.85 7.38
N THR A 13 -5.79 6.96 6.44
CA THR A 13 -7.06 6.21 6.50
C THR A 13 -6.90 4.72 6.71
N HIS A 14 -5.67 4.19 6.60
CA HIS A 14 -5.39 2.76 6.70
C HIS A 14 -4.38 2.42 7.79
N ASP A 15 -3.82 3.41 8.49
CA ASP A 15 -2.81 3.22 9.55
C ASP A 15 -1.63 2.34 9.11
N VAL A 16 -1.12 2.66 7.92
CA VAL A 16 0.07 2.04 7.30
C VAL A 16 1.14 3.10 7.06
N VAL A 17 2.35 2.67 6.73
CA VAL A 17 3.38 3.49 6.11
C VAL A 17 3.42 3.12 4.62
N ILE A 18 3.41 4.10 3.73
CA ILE A 18 3.48 3.88 2.27
C ILE A 18 4.84 4.33 1.78
N ASP A 19 5.53 3.41 1.13
CA ASP A 19 6.89 3.62 0.65
C ASP A 19 7.05 3.04 -0.75
N MET A 20 6.33 3.63 -1.71
CA MET A 20 6.27 3.20 -3.12
C MET A 20 7.67 3.13 -3.75
N MET A 21 8.36 2.00 -3.56
CA MET A 21 9.79 1.85 -3.83
C MET A 21 10.10 2.03 -5.31
N TYR A 22 9.19 1.56 -6.15
CA TYR A 22 9.27 1.65 -7.59
C TYR A 22 8.99 3.06 -8.14
N ALA A 23 8.52 3.99 -7.32
CA ALA A 23 8.36 5.39 -7.69
C ALA A 23 9.60 6.26 -7.37
N ARG A 24 10.73 5.63 -7.05
CA ARG A 24 12.01 6.28 -6.74
C ARG A 24 13.16 5.62 -7.47
N GLU A 25 14.29 6.30 -7.56
CA GLU A 25 15.51 5.76 -8.19
C GLU A 25 16.27 4.80 -7.27
N ASP A 26 16.02 4.83 -5.95
CA ASP A 26 16.67 3.97 -4.95
C ASP A 26 16.09 2.55 -4.87
N ASN A 27 15.56 2.05 -6.00
CA ASN A 27 15.14 0.67 -6.16
C ASN A 27 16.20 -0.15 -6.91
N PHE A 28 15.97 -1.48 -7.01
CA PHE A 28 16.94 -2.42 -7.59
C PHE A 28 17.31 -2.15 -9.05
N THR A 29 16.51 -1.38 -9.79
CA THR A 29 16.77 -1.01 -11.19
C THR A 29 17.58 0.28 -11.36
N GLY A 30 17.71 1.09 -10.30
CA GLY A 30 18.32 2.42 -10.37
C GLY A 30 17.52 3.43 -11.21
N LYS A 31 16.26 3.13 -11.56
CA LYS A 31 15.39 3.97 -12.39
C LYS A 31 13.99 4.01 -11.82
N VAL A 32 13.28 5.12 -11.94
CA VAL A 32 11.84 5.20 -11.61
C VAL A 32 11.05 4.27 -12.54
N ILE A 33 10.23 3.40 -11.96
CA ILE A 33 9.35 2.46 -12.68
C ILE A 33 7.91 2.99 -12.68
N TYR A 34 7.45 3.58 -11.57
CA TYR A 34 6.12 4.19 -11.44
C TYR A 34 6.19 5.71 -11.40
N ASP A 35 5.41 6.36 -12.26
CA ASP A 35 5.35 7.83 -12.35
C ASP A 35 4.67 8.48 -11.13
N HIS A 36 3.99 7.69 -10.30
CA HIS A 36 3.17 8.17 -9.19
C HIS A 36 3.38 7.36 -7.92
N THR A 37 3.39 8.04 -6.77
CA THR A 37 3.47 7.45 -5.43
C THR A 37 2.08 7.09 -4.88
N LEU A 38 1.27 6.40 -5.69
CA LEU A 38 -0.10 6.02 -5.32
C LEU A 38 -0.19 4.51 -5.13
N CYS A 39 -0.72 4.08 -3.99
CA CYS A 39 -1.01 2.69 -3.70
C CYS A 39 -2.51 2.42 -3.90
N PHE A 40 -2.84 1.38 -4.67
CA PHE A 40 -4.22 0.99 -4.96
C PHE A 40 -4.39 -0.51 -4.77
N LEU A 41 -5.48 -0.90 -4.11
CA LEU A 41 -5.84 -2.30 -3.93
C LEU A 41 -7.24 -2.60 -4.46
N HIS A 42 -7.44 -3.86 -4.85
CA HIS A 42 -8.79 -4.39 -5.02
C HIS A 42 -9.57 -4.30 -3.69
N PRO A 43 -10.90 -4.05 -3.68
CA PRO A 43 -11.68 -3.93 -2.45
C PRO A 43 -11.51 -5.10 -1.47
N GLU A 44 -11.43 -6.34 -1.96
CA GLU A 44 -11.22 -7.52 -1.10
C GLU A 44 -9.83 -7.54 -0.45
N ALA A 45 -8.81 -7.06 -1.17
CA ALA A 45 -7.45 -6.96 -0.65
C ALA A 45 -7.34 -5.83 0.39
N GLU A 46 -8.04 -4.72 0.17
CA GLU A 46 -8.15 -3.63 1.14
C GLU A 46 -8.81 -4.11 2.45
N ALA A 47 -9.88 -4.90 2.35
CA ALA A 47 -10.53 -5.48 3.53
C ALA A 47 -9.59 -6.42 4.30
N CYS A 48 -8.79 -7.21 3.59
CA CYS A 48 -7.75 -8.05 4.20
C CYS A 48 -6.64 -7.22 4.85
N LEU A 49 -6.19 -6.13 4.20
CA LEU A 49 -5.21 -5.20 4.74
C LEU A 49 -5.67 -4.62 6.07
N ARG A 50 -6.93 -4.19 6.19
CA ARG A 50 -7.47 -3.65 7.46
C ARG A 50 -7.41 -4.66 8.60
N ARG A 51 -7.67 -5.94 8.31
CA ARG A 51 -7.53 -7.03 9.30
C ARG A 51 -6.07 -7.22 9.72
N ALA A 52 -5.14 -7.20 8.77
CA ALA A 52 -3.71 -7.32 9.04
C ALA A 52 -3.18 -6.13 9.86
N VAL A 53 -3.58 -4.90 9.53
CA VAL A 53 -3.26 -3.70 10.31
C VAL A 53 -3.76 -3.83 11.74
N THR A 54 -5.00 -4.27 11.93
CA THR A 54 -5.58 -4.47 13.27
C THR A 54 -4.79 -5.49 14.08
N ALA A 55 -4.39 -6.60 13.46
CA ALA A 55 -3.58 -7.63 14.10
C ALA A 55 -2.17 -7.09 14.46
N ALA A 56 -1.49 -6.42 13.53
CA ALA A 56 -0.16 -5.85 13.73
C ALA A 56 -0.15 -4.85 14.89
N ARG A 57 -1.17 -3.98 14.97
CA ARG A 57 -1.34 -3.03 16.07
C ARG A 57 -1.45 -3.74 17.43
N GLY A 58 -2.10 -4.90 17.48
CA GLY A 58 -2.19 -5.73 18.69
C GLY A 58 -0.83 -6.18 19.23
N PHE A 59 0.19 -6.22 18.37
CA PHE A 59 1.58 -6.54 18.71
C PHE A 59 2.48 -5.30 18.84
N GLY A 60 1.92 -4.08 18.74
CA GLY A 60 2.70 -2.83 18.77
C GLY A 60 3.45 -2.53 17.46
N PHE A 61 3.04 -3.14 16.34
CA PHE A 61 3.65 -2.92 15.03
C PHE A 61 2.74 -2.13 14.09
N LYS A 62 3.36 -1.56 13.06
CA LYS A 62 2.70 -0.92 11.92
C LYS A 62 3.20 -1.54 10.63
N LEU A 63 2.31 -1.72 9.66
CA LEU A 63 2.67 -2.30 8.36
C LEU A 63 3.24 -1.21 7.44
N LYS A 64 4.31 -1.55 6.72
CA LYS A 64 4.92 -0.73 5.68
C LYS A 64 4.68 -1.40 4.32
N ILE A 65 4.09 -0.67 3.39
CA ILE A 65 3.74 -1.13 2.03
C ILE A 65 4.75 -0.53 1.06
N PHE A 66 5.35 -1.37 0.22
CA PHE A 66 6.32 -0.95 -0.79
C PHE A 66 5.74 -0.92 -2.21
N ASP A 67 4.68 -1.70 -2.45
CA ASP A 67 3.87 -1.81 -3.66
C ASP A 67 2.50 -2.41 -3.29
#